data_AF-A0A951ZHN3-F1
#
_entry.id   AF-A0A951ZHN3-F1
#
_cell.length_a   1.000
_cell.length_b   1.000
_cell.length_c   1.000
_cell.angle_alpha   90.00
_cell.angle_beta   90.00
_cell.angle_gamma   90.00
#
_symmetry.space_group_name_H-M   'P 1'
#
loop_
_entity.id
_entity.type
_entity.pdbx_description
1 polymer ?
#
loop_
_entity_poly.entity_id
_entity_poly.type
_entity_poly.pdbx_seq_one_letter_code
_entity_poly.pdbx_strand_id
1 'polypeptide(L)'
;MRHALMYHGGFERNAGRLATGFSSFEGTDGKSHSLPAWPASADGLRFGYMEKAGKKFCVVRVLYGNDDLVLKNELVIDPGRHTGFGHRLGPEPTLVEDDAVALALLEDVIKRNADDADALLNLRARFKAAAGIK
;
A
#
# COMPACT_ATOMS: atom_id res chain seq x y z
N MET A 1 -7.49 11.10 8.64
CA MET A 1 -6.84 9.98 9.39
C MET A 1 -5.35 10.01 9.10
N ARG A 2 -4.55 9.13 9.73
CA ARG A 2 -3.14 8.93 9.40
C ARG A 2 -2.94 7.64 8.61
N HIS A 3 -2.53 7.78 7.37
CA HIS A 3 -2.22 6.70 6.45
C HIS A 3 -0.75 6.36 6.48
N ALA A 4 -0.39 5.19 5.96
CA ALA A 4 1.01 4.81 5.82
C ALA A 4 1.28 4.10 4.49
N LEU A 5 2.45 4.37 3.90
CA LEU A 5 3.06 3.58 2.85
C LEU A 5 4.31 2.91 3.41
N MET A 6 4.49 1.60 3.17
CA MET A 6 5.63 0.84 3.68
C MET A 6 6.27 -0.02 2.59
N TYR A 7 7.60 0.00 2.55
CA TYR A 7 8.37 -0.83 1.64
C TYR A 7 8.28 -2.32 1.98
N HIS A 8 8.09 -3.16 0.97
CA HIS A 8 7.96 -4.61 1.07
C HIS A 8 9.00 -5.38 0.23
N GLY A 9 10.09 -4.72 -0.16
CA GLY A 9 11.17 -5.35 -0.91
C GLY A 9 11.09 -5.19 -2.43
N GLY A 10 11.97 -5.89 -3.15
CA GLY A 10 12.01 -5.90 -4.61
C GLY A 10 10.89 -6.74 -5.22
N PHE A 11 10.17 -6.18 -6.18
CA PHE A 11 8.96 -6.77 -6.77
C PHE A 11 9.24 -8.12 -7.42
N GLU A 12 10.26 -8.21 -8.28
CA GLU A 12 10.56 -9.40 -9.07
C GLU A 12 10.94 -10.61 -8.19
N ARG A 13 11.44 -10.37 -6.97
CA ARG A 13 11.80 -11.42 -6.00
C ARG A 13 10.63 -11.84 -5.11
N ASN A 14 9.74 -10.89 -4.80
CA ASN A 14 8.79 -11.06 -3.69
C ASN A 14 7.32 -11.13 -4.13
N ALA A 15 6.94 -10.56 -5.28
CA ALA A 15 5.54 -10.43 -5.67
C ALA A 15 4.84 -11.79 -5.78
N GLY A 16 5.50 -12.81 -6.33
CA GLY A 16 4.93 -14.17 -6.46
C GLY A 16 4.76 -14.92 -5.12
N ARG A 17 5.27 -14.37 -4.01
CA ARG A 17 5.20 -14.94 -2.66
C ARG A 17 4.25 -14.14 -1.75
N LEU A 18 3.64 -13.08 -2.26
CA LEU A 18 2.69 -12.28 -1.50
C LEU A 18 1.45 -13.08 -1.16
N ALA A 19 1.06 -13.02 0.11
CA ALA A 19 -0.16 -13.59 0.63
C ALA A 19 -0.68 -12.70 1.77
N THR A 20 -1.93 -12.88 2.16
CA THR A 20 -2.45 -12.29 3.39
C THR A 20 -1.56 -12.68 4.57
N GLY A 21 -1.24 -11.72 5.43
CA GLY A 21 -0.31 -11.88 6.54
C GLY A 21 1.17 -11.77 6.16
N PHE A 22 1.51 -11.35 4.94
CA PHE A 22 2.90 -11.18 4.51
C PHE A 22 3.70 -10.33 5.53
N SER A 23 4.77 -10.92 6.08
CA SER A 23 5.52 -10.37 7.20
C SER A 23 7.03 -10.30 6.97
N SER A 24 7.51 -10.80 5.82
CA SER A 24 8.94 -10.82 5.50
C SER A 24 9.17 -10.82 4.00
N PHE A 25 10.28 -10.23 3.54
CA PHE A 25 10.68 -10.21 2.14
C PHE A 25 12.12 -10.72 1.97
N GLU A 26 12.46 -11.19 0.78
CA GLU A 26 13.82 -11.51 0.38
C GLU A 26 14.54 -10.24 -0.12
N GLY A 27 15.68 -9.94 0.51
CA GLY A 27 16.54 -8.81 0.17
C GLY A 27 17.45 -9.08 -1.02
N THR A 28 18.18 -8.05 -1.45
CA THR A 28 19.20 -8.18 -2.51
C THR A 28 20.40 -9.02 -2.09
N ASP A 29 20.59 -9.21 -0.78
CA ASP A 29 21.58 -10.12 -0.19
C ASP A 29 21.14 -11.60 -0.19
N GLY A 30 19.96 -11.90 -0.73
CA GLY A 30 19.37 -13.24 -0.77
C GLY A 30 18.85 -13.73 0.58
N LYS A 31 18.82 -12.88 1.61
CA LYS A 31 18.33 -13.23 2.94
C LYS A 31 16.88 -12.80 3.13
N SER A 32 16.19 -13.46 4.05
CA SER A 32 14.87 -13.04 4.50
C SER A 32 15.00 -11.94 5.55
N HIS A 33 14.27 -10.85 5.35
CA HIS A 33 14.15 -9.71 6.25
C HIS A 33 12.71 -9.58 6.71
N SER A 34 12.50 -9.36 8.01
CA SER A 34 11.15 -9.08 8.52
C SER A 34 10.71 -7.69 8.07
N LEU A 35 9.42 -7.56 7.76
CA LEU A 35 8.82 -6.24 7.56
C LEU A 35 8.80 -5.48 8.89
N PRO A 36 9.06 -4.17 8.86
CA PRO A 36 8.85 -3.35 10.05
C PRO A 36 7.37 -3.38 10.46
N ALA A 37 7.11 -3.17 11.74
CA ALA A 37 5.74 -2.98 12.19
C ALA A 37 5.15 -1.70 11.57
N TRP A 38 3.85 -1.72 11.30
CA TRP A 38 3.14 -0.50 10.92
C TRP A 38 3.26 0.54 12.04
N PRO A 39 3.45 1.83 11.72
CA PRO A 39 3.47 2.87 12.75
C PRO A 39 2.19 2.81 13.59
N ALA A 40 2.33 2.85 14.92
CA ALA A 40 1.18 2.79 15.83
C ALA A 40 0.19 3.94 15.61
N SER A 41 0.66 5.06 15.07
CA SER A 41 -0.14 6.23 14.71
C SER A 41 -0.90 6.08 13.39
N ALA A 42 -0.68 5.03 12.59
CA ALA A 42 -1.34 4.83 11.31
C ALA A 42 -2.73 4.17 11.51
N ASP A 43 -3.74 4.99 11.74
CA ASP A 43 -5.13 4.59 12.00
C ASP A 43 -6.03 4.59 10.75
N GLY A 44 -5.49 4.94 9.58
CA GLY A 44 -6.17 4.92 8.29
C GLY A 44 -5.75 3.76 7.38
N LEU A 45 -5.88 3.99 6.07
CA LEU A 45 -5.37 3.09 5.02
C LEU A 45 -3.85 2.89 5.11
N ARG A 46 -3.41 1.65 4.92
CA ARG A 46 -2.01 1.24 4.88
C ARG A 46 -1.71 0.57 3.55
N PHE A 47 -0.65 0.99 2.88
CA PHE A 47 -0.27 0.53 1.54
C PHE A 47 1.12 -0.10 1.57
N GLY A 48 1.19 -1.39 1.26
CA GLY A 48 2.45 -2.07 1.02
C GLY A 48 2.90 -1.81 -0.41
N TYR A 49 4.13 -1.35 -0.60
CA TYR A 49 4.70 -1.13 -1.93
C TYR A 49 6.03 -1.85 -2.12
N MET A 50 6.32 -2.22 -3.35
CA MET A 50 7.56 -2.86 -3.76
C MET A 50 8.28 -2.02 -4.81
N GLU A 51 9.59 -2.25 -4.95
CA GLU A 51 10.40 -1.63 -5.99
C GLU A 51 10.59 -2.59 -7.17
N LYS A 52 10.15 -2.16 -8.36
CA LYS A 52 10.46 -2.80 -9.65
C LYS A 52 11.77 -2.27 -10.22
N ALA A 53 12.33 -3.04 -11.17
CA ALA A 53 13.45 -2.58 -11.98
C ALA A 53 13.22 -1.17 -12.57
N GLY A 54 14.27 -0.34 -12.55
CA GLY A 54 14.20 1.04 -13.02
C GLY A 54 13.60 2.04 -12.02
N LYS A 55 13.68 1.76 -10.71
CA LYS A 55 13.23 2.64 -9.61
C LYS A 55 11.73 2.98 -9.67
N LYS A 56 10.91 2.03 -10.10
CA LYS A 56 9.45 2.18 -10.12
C LYS A 56 8.88 1.55 -8.86
N PHE A 57 8.23 2.35 -8.03
CA PHE A 57 7.55 1.83 -6.84
C PHE A 57 6.10 1.51 -7.19
N CYS A 58 5.62 0.33 -6.79
CA CYS A 58 4.24 -0.08 -7.03
C CYS A 58 3.56 -0.57 -5.76
N VAL A 59 2.31 -0.17 -5.56
CA VAL A 59 1.45 -0.74 -4.52
C VAL A 59 1.09 -2.16 -4.92
N VAL A 60 1.24 -3.07 -3.97
CA VAL A 60 0.96 -4.50 -4.13
C VAL A 60 0.01 -5.04 -3.06
N ARG A 61 -0.30 -4.23 -2.04
CA ARG A 61 -1.11 -4.65 -0.89
C ARG A 61 -1.79 -3.45 -0.25
N VAL A 62 -3.03 -3.63 0.20
CA VAL A 62 -3.83 -2.62 0.91
C VAL A 62 -4.36 -3.22 2.20
N LEU A 63 -4.21 -2.50 3.31
CA LEU A 63 -4.74 -2.87 4.61
C LEU A 63 -5.59 -1.75 5.20
N TYR A 64 -6.66 -2.13 5.89
CA TYR A 64 -7.51 -1.21 6.65
C TYR A 64 -8.20 -1.97 7.78
N GLY A 65 -8.06 -1.52 9.03
CA GLY A 65 -8.52 -2.30 10.18
C GLY A 65 -7.93 -3.71 10.17
N ASN A 66 -8.80 -4.72 10.10
CA ASN A 66 -8.44 -6.14 10.04
C ASN A 66 -8.30 -6.68 8.60
N ASP A 67 -8.63 -5.89 7.59
CA ASP A 67 -8.52 -6.31 6.20
C ASP A 67 -7.08 -6.22 5.72
N ASP A 68 -6.73 -7.21 4.92
CA ASP A 68 -5.42 -7.36 4.34
C ASP A 68 -5.55 -7.99 2.95
N LEU A 69 -5.50 -7.11 1.94
CA LEU A 69 -5.76 -7.44 0.56
C LEU A 69 -4.47 -7.35 -0.24
N VAL A 70 -4.01 -8.48 -0.76
CA VAL A 70 -2.95 -8.54 -1.78
C VAL A 70 -3.56 -8.24 -3.15
N LEU A 71 -2.92 -7.35 -3.91
CA LEU A 71 -3.40 -6.94 -5.22
C LEU A 71 -3.01 -7.95 -6.29
N LYS A 72 -3.96 -8.29 -7.17
CA LYS A 72 -3.68 -9.09 -8.38
C LYS A 72 -2.88 -8.29 -9.40
N ASN A 73 -3.24 -7.03 -9.58
CA ASN A 73 -2.58 -6.08 -10.47
C ASN A 73 -1.95 -4.97 -9.63
N GLU A 74 -0.62 -4.86 -9.67
CA GLU A 74 0.09 -3.79 -8.99
C GLU A 74 -0.19 -2.43 -9.64
N LEU A 75 -0.15 -1.37 -8.84
CA LEU A 75 -0.30 0.01 -9.30
C LEU A 75 1.01 0.77 -9.10
N VAL A 76 1.60 1.31 -10.18
CA VAL A 76 2.76 2.20 -10.06
C VAL A 76 2.36 3.48 -9.31
N ILE A 77 3.13 3.84 -8.29
CA ILE A 77 2.91 5.04 -7.49
C ILE A 77 3.34 6.26 -8.31
N ASP A 78 2.42 7.20 -8.49
CA ASP A 78 2.70 8.55 -8.93
C ASP A 78 2.88 9.45 -7.69
N PRO A 79 4.11 9.89 -7.35
CA PRO A 79 4.34 10.70 -6.17
C PRO A 79 3.52 12.00 -6.13
N GLY A 80 3.29 12.63 -7.30
CA GLY A 80 2.54 13.87 -7.38
C GLY A 80 1.06 13.71 -6.98
N ARG A 81 0.55 12.49 -7.05
CA ARG A 81 -0.86 12.17 -6.79
C ARG A 81 -1.09 11.29 -5.55
N HIS A 82 -0.16 10.40 -5.24
CA HIS A 82 -0.36 9.31 -4.28
C HIS A 82 0.38 9.48 -2.96
N THR A 83 1.34 10.41 -2.87
CA THR A 83 2.09 10.65 -1.63
C THR A 83 1.89 12.05 -1.07
N GLY A 84 1.28 12.96 -1.83
CA GLY A 84 1.19 14.38 -1.47
C GLY A 84 2.54 15.10 -1.61
N PHE A 85 2.54 16.40 -1.32
CA PHE A 85 3.73 17.24 -1.47
C PHE A 85 4.75 16.99 -0.34
N GLY A 86 6.04 16.92 -0.69
CA GLY A 86 7.15 16.83 0.27
C GLY A 86 7.43 15.44 0.84
N HIS A 87 6.59 14.44 0.58
CA HIS A 87 6.82 13.06 1.01
C HIS A 87 7.75 12.31 0.04
N ARG A 88 8.62 11.45 0.58
CA ARG A 88 9.51 10.58 -0.19
C ARG A 88 9.36 9.15 0.28
N LEU A 89 9.26 8.23 -0.67
CA LEU A 89 9.32 6.79 -0.38
C LEU A 89 10.73 6.41 0.07
N GLY A 90 10.81 5.51 1.03
CA GLY A 90 12.08 5.08 1.62
C GLY A 90 11.97 3.73 2.32
N PRO A 91 13.01 3.32 3.06
CA PRO A 91 12.95 2.09 3.86
C PRO A 91 12.02 2.23 5.07
N GLU A 92 11.88 3.44 5.60
CA GLU A 92 10.96 3.75 6.71
C GLU A 92 9.53 4.00 6.20
N PRO A 93 8.50 3.65 7.00
CA PRO A 93 7.12 3.96 6.66
C PRO A 93 6.90 5.46 6.42
N THR A 94 6.28 5.80 5.29
CA THR A 94 5.88 7.17 4.97
C THR A 94 4.47 7.41 5.47
N LEU A 95 4.29 8.34 6.41
CA LEU A 95 2.97 8.76 6.86
C LEU A 95 2.36 9.77 5.90
N VAL A 96 1.07 9.63 5.61
CA VAL A 96 0.28 10.57 4.80
C VAL A 96 -0.96 10.94 5.61
N GLU A 97 -1.12 12.23 5.92
CA GLU A 97 -2.24 12.72 6.77
C GLU A 97 -3.42 13.26 5.95
N ASP A 98 -3.30 13.28 4.63
CA ASP A 98 -4.34 13.75 3.71
C ASP A 98 -5.21 12.57 3.24
N ASP A 99 -6.46 12.54 3.72
CA ASP A 99 -7.45 11.51 3.36
C ASP A 99 -7.75 11.49 1.85
N ALA A 100 -7.69 12.64 1.17
CA ALA A 100 -7.97 12.73 -0.27
C ALA A 100 -6.86 12.08 -1.09
N VAL A 101 -5.60 12.24 -0.68
CA VAL A 101 -4.45 11.58 -1.31
C VAL A 101 -4.54 10.06 -1.15
N ALA A 102 -4.83 9.58 0.06
CA ALA A 102 -4.97 8.16 0.32
C ALA A 102 -6.17 7.54 -0.41
N LEU A 103 -7.29 8.26 -0.48
CA LEU A 103 -8.46 7.83 -1.24
C LEU A 103 -8.18 7.78 -2.74
N ALA A 104 -7.49 8.78 -3.30
CA ALA A 104 -7.12 8.80 -4.71
C ALA A 104 -6.26 7.58 -5.08
N LEU A 105 -5.29 7.21 -4.22
CA LEU A 105 -4.49 6.01 -4.41
C LEU A 105 -5.35 4.73 -4.36
N LEU A 106 -6.25 4.61 -3.39
CA LEU A 106 -7.16 3.45 -3.30
C LEU A 106 -8.08 3.35 -4.52
N GLU A 107 -8.61 4.46 -5.03
CA GLU A 107 -9.46 4.48 -6.22
C GLU A 107 -8.72 4.03 -7.47
N ASP A 108 -7.46 4.42 -7.63
CA ASP A 108 -6.65 3.96 -8.75
C ASP A 108 -6.26 2.49 -8.61
N VAL A 109 -6.03 2.00 -7.39
CA VAL A 109 -5.86 0.57 -7.10
C VAL A 109 -7.12 -0.20 -7.51
N ILE A 110 -8.31 0.30 -7.17
CA ILE A 110 -9.60 -0.30 -7.55
C ILE A 110 -9.74 -0.36 -9.07
N LYS A 111 -9.50 0.76 -9.78
CA LYS A 111 -9.57 0.79 -11.25
C LYS A 111 -8.63 -0.21 -11.90
N ARG A 112 -7.42 -0.37 -11.34
CA ARG A 112 -6.41 -1.32 -11.83
C ARG A 112 -6.77 -2.78 -11.53
N ASN A 113 -7.62 -3.03 -10.53
CA ASN A 113 -8.06 -4.36 -10.11
C ASN A 113 -9.57 -4.53 -10.36
N ALA A 114 -10.11 -3.93 -11.43
CA ALA A 114 -11.54 -3.91 -11.71
C ALA A 114 -12.18 -5.31 -11.82
N ASP A 115 -11.43 -6.30 -12.31
CA ASP A 115 -11.90 -7.68 -12.45
C ASP A 115 -12.11 -8.42 -11.11
N ASP A 116 -11.62 -7.85 -10.00
CA ASP A 116 -11.74 -8.40 -8.64
C ASP A 116 -11.82 -7.28 -7.59
N ALA A 117 -12.71 -6.32 -7.83
CA ALA A 117 -12.76 -5.09 -7.06
C ALA A 117 -13.62 -5.16 -5.79
N ASP A 118 -14.44 -6.20 -5.60
CA ASP A 118 -15.48 -6.24 -4.55
C ASP A 118 -14.91 -6.01 -3.15
N ALA A 119 -13.83 -6.71 -2.80
CA ALA A 119 -13.15 -6.55 -1.51
C ALA A 119 -12.60 -5.12 -1.33
N LEU A 120 -12.02 -4.54 -2.38
CA LEU A 120 -11.48 -3.18 -2.37
C LEU A 120 -12.59 -2.12 -2.28
N LEU A 121 -13.72 -2.34 -2.94
CA LEU A 121 -14.90 -1.46 -2.88
C LEU A 121 -15.51 -1.48 -1.47
N ASN A 122 -15.62 -2.66 -0.85
CA ASN A 122 -16.10 -2.81 0.53
C ASN A 122 -15.14 -2.17 1.54
N LEU A 123 -13.82 -2.30 1.33
CA LEU A 123 -12.80 -1.61 2.12
C LEU A 123 -12.95 -0.09 1.98
N ARG A 124 -13.09 0.43 0.75
CA ARG A 124 -13.31 1.86 0.47
C ARG A 124 -14.56 2.39 1.15
N ALA A 125 -15.68 1.68 1.08
CA ALA A 125 -16.94 2.11 1.68
C ALA A 125 -16.81 2.27 3.20
N ARG A 126 -16.17 1.31 3.87
CA ARG A 126 -15.91 1.37 5.33
C ARG A 126 -14.96 2.51 5.69
N PHE A 127 -13.89 2.69 4.92
CA PHE A 127 -12.98 3.82 5.10
C PHE A 127 -13.72 5.16 4.98
N LYS A 128 -14.50 5.38 3.91
CA LYS A 128 -15.28 6.61 3.70
C LYS A 128 -16.24 6.88 4.86
N ALA A 129 -16.94 5.85 5.34
CA ALA A 129 -17.85 5.97 6.47
C ALA A 129 -17.12 6.41 7.76
N ALA A 130 -15.96 5.82 8.05
CA ALA A 130 -15.14 6.20 9.21
C ALA A 130 -14.52 7.60 9.07
N ALA A 131 -14.20 8.02 7.84
CA ALA A 131 -13.61 9.33 7.54
C ALA A 131 -14.63 10.48 7.53
N GLY A 132 -15.94 10.17 7.54
CA GLY A 132 -16.98 11.17 7.31
C GLY A 132 -16.97 11.73 5.87
N ILE A 133 -16.36 11.02 4.92
CA ILE A 133 -16.28 11.41 3.51
C ILE A 133 -17.55 10.91 2.81
N LYS A 134 -18.31 11.83 2.23
CA LYS A 134 -19.53 11.51 1.45
C LYS A 134 -19.19 10.87 0.12
#